data_AF-A0A7X1L028-F1
#
_entry.id   AF-A0A7X1L028-F1
#
_cell.length_a   1.000
_cell.length_b   1.000
_cell.length_c   1.000
_cell.angle_alpha   90.00
_cell.angle_beta   90.00
_cell.angle_gamma   90.00
#
_symmetry.space_group_name_H-M   'P 1'
#
loop_
_entity.id
_entity.type
_entity.pdbx_description
1 polymer ?
#
loop_
_entity_poly.entity_id
_entity_poly.type
_entity_poly.pdbx_seq_one_letter_code
_entity_poly.pdbx_strand_id
1 'polypeptide(L)'
;MLNVPKALLETRVKKETLHRSGKRLLLEIAGALKLSPEAYEIRSNKGGNGVMGEVTLHSEQLYLMVHVMTGELRVMYRTCNGRKDYCGGMNHYVGLPELASPTASERFIAKLKQMTSLGIREAA
;
A
#
# COMPACT_ATOMS: atom_id res chain seq x y z
N MET A 1 5.07 -10.19 10.94
CA MET A 1 4.23 -9.08 11.44
C MET A 1 4.66 -7.76 10.80
N LEU A 2 3.73 -6.98 10.25
CA LEU A 2 4.03 -5.64 9.73
C LEU A 2 4.19 -4.64 10.89
N ASN A 3 5.21 -3.79 10.82
CA ASN A 3 5.35 -2.68 11.74
C ASN A 3 4.56 -1.47 11.22
N VAL A 4 3.26 -1.41 11.53
CA VAL A 4 2.43 -0.26 11.15
C VAL A 4 2.82 0.94 12.00
N PRO A 5 3.24 2.08 11.38
CA PRO A 5 3.59 3.27 12.14
C PRO A 5 2.42 3.75 13.00
N LYS A 6 2.62 3.84 14.32
CA LYS A 6 1.58 4.26 15.29
C LYS A 6 0.91 5.59 14.92
N ALA A 7 1.65 6.51 14.31
CA ALA A 7 1.15 7.80 13.88
C ALA A 7 0.07 7.72 12.76
N LEU A 8 -0.06 6.57 12.07
CA LEU A 8 -1.15 6.31 11.12
C LEU A 8 -2.41 5.75 11.81
N LEU A 9 -2.32 5.37 13.08
CA LEU A 9 -3.41 4.80 13.87
C LEU A 9 -4.08 5.84 14.78
N GLU A 10 -3.57 7.08 14.77
CA GLU A 10 -4.17 8.20 15.50
C GLU A 10 -5.52 8.59 14.89
N THR A 11 -6.48 9.00 15.72
CA THR A 11 -7.82 9.43 15.29
C THR A 11 -7.78 10.59 14.29
N ARG A 12 -6.73 11.42 14.33
CA ARG A 12 -6.58 12.58 13.45
C ARG A 12 -5.18 12.66 12.86
N VAL A 13 -5.00 12.07 11.69
CA VAL A 13 -3.72 12.09 10.98
C VAL A 13 -3.57 13.38 10.16
N LYS A 14 -2.42 14.03 10.29
CA LYS A 14 -2.04 15.22 9.49
C LYS A 14 -1.50 14.79 8.12
N LYS A 15 -1.64 15.65 7.11
CA LYS A 15 -1.10 15.42 5.76
C LYS A 15 0.37 14.98 5.80
N GLU A 16 1.22 15.70 6.50
CA GLU A 16 2.64 15.35 6.60
C GLU A 16 2.87 13.96 7.23
N THR A 17 2.06 13.60 8.23
CA THR A 17 2.11 12.27 8.85
C THR A 17 1.69 11.19 7.86
N LEU A 18 0.64 11.40 7.06
CA LEU A 18 0.24 10.48 5.99
C LEU A 18 1.41 10.22 5.04
N HIS A 19 2.09 11.26 4.56
CA HIS A 19 3.15 11.08 3.58
C HIS A 19 4.41 10.42 4.15
N ARG A 20 4.87 10.89 5.32
CA ARG A 20 6.06 10.35 5.95
C ARG A 20 5.85 8.91 6.43
N SER A 21 4.78 8.68 7.18
CA SER A 21 4.50 7.38 7.78
C SER A 21 3.91 6.40 6.75
N GLY A 22 3.14 6.88 5.78
CA GLY A 22 2.65 6.06 4.66
C GLY A 22 3.78 5.50 3.82
N LYS A 23 4.82 6.32 3.51
CA LYS A 23 6.03 5.83 2.85
C LYS A 23 6.71 4.73 3.65
N ARG A 24 6.84 4.92 4.97
CA ARG A 24 7.42 3.90 5.86
C ARG A 24 6.60 2.61 5.85
N LEU A 25 5.28 2.69 5.92
CA LEU A 25 4.41 1.51 5.86
C LEU A 25 4.60 0.74 4.55
N LEU A 26 4.68 1.43 3.41
CA LEU A 26 4.89 0.76 2.12
C LEU A 26 6.27 0.11 2.02
N LEU A 27 7.31 0.71 2.62
CA LEU A 27 8.62 0.08 2.74
C LEU A 27 8.57 -1.19 3.61
N GLU A 28 7.85 -1.18 4.73
CA GLU A 28 7.65 -2.36 5.59
C GLU A 28 6.92 -3.48 4.82
N ILE A 29 5.91 -3.13 4.02
CA ILE A 29 5.21 -4.09 3.16
C ILE A 29 6.15 -4.66 2.10
N ALA A 30 6.94 -3.81 1.42
CA ALA A 30 7.91 -4.26 0.43
C ALA A 30 8.94 -5.22 1.04
N GLY A 31 9.44 -4.93 2.25
CA GLY A 31 10.35 -5.79 2.99
C GLY A 31 9.71 -7.14 3.36
N ALA A 32 8.46 -7.13 3.83
CA ALA A 32 7.72 -8.36 4.15
C ALA A 32 7.43 -9.24 2.91
N LEU A 33 7.30 -8.61 1.75
CA LEU A 33 7.19 -9.25 0.44
C LEU A 33 8.55 -9.66 -0.15
N LYS A 34 9.66 -9.24 0.46
CA LYS A 34 11.04 -9.44 -0.04
C LYS A 34 11.24 -8.88 -1.45
N LEU A 35 10.60 -7.74 -1.76
CA LEU A 35 10.81 -7.06 -3.03
C LEU A 35 12.20 -6.42 -3.06
N SER A 36 12.90 -6.56 -4.19
CA SER A 36 14.12 -5.79 -4.45
C SER A 36 13.79 -4.29 -4.49
N PRO A 37 14.64 -3.40 -3.93
CA PRO A 37 14.45 -1.95 -4.05
C PRO A 37 14.33 -1.44 -5.50
N GLU A 38 14.90 -2.16 -6.47
CA GLU A 38 14.80 -1.82 -7.90
C GLU A 38 13.49 -2.27 -8.56
N ALA A 39 12.78 -3.20 -7.90
CA ALA A 39 11.55 -3.81 -8.40
C ALA A 39 10.30 -2.97 -8.12
N TYR A 40 10.42 -1.85 -7.41
CA TYR A 40 9.30 -0.96 -7.13
C TYR A 40 9.73 0.51 -7.03
N GLU A 41 8.77 1.40 -7.22
CA GLU A 41 8.90 2.83 -6.92
C GLU A 41 7.94 3.19 -5.78
N ILE A 42 8.36 4.06 -4.86
CA ILE A 42 7.44 4.71 -3.91
C ILE A 42 7.34 6.20 -4.22
N ARG A 43 6.13 6.66 -4.49
CA ARG A 43 5.81 8.06 -4.77
C ARG A 43 4.89 8.64 -3.72
N SER A 44 5.07 9.91 -3.42
CA SER A 44 4.26 10.66 -2.47
C SER A 44 3.67 11.87 -3.17
N ASN A 45 2.37 11.87 -3.39
CA ASN A 45 1.66 12.97 -4.03
C ASN A 45 0.78 13.66 -3.00
N LYS A 46 1.17 14.88 -2.59
CA LYS A 46 0.44 15.60 -1.54
C LYS A 46 -0.93 16.12 -1.99
N GLY A 47 -1.14 16.34 -3.29
CA GLY A 47 -2.32 17.07 -3.77
C GLY A 47 -2.46 18.48 -3.16
N GLY A 48 -3.55 19.17 -3.51
CA GLY A 48 -3.84 20.54 -3.06
C GLY A 48 -4.28 20.67 -1.60
N ASN A 49 -4.57 21.89 -1.15
CA ASN A 49 -4.91 22.20 0.26
C ASN A 49 -6.17 21.48 0.78
N GLY A 50 -7.13 21.17 -0.10
CA GLY A 50 -8.41 20.53 0.27
C GLY A 50 -8.37 19.01 0.38
N VAL A 51 -7.25 18.36 0.04
CA VAL A 51 -7.13 16.89 0.05
C VAL A 51 -5.87 16.45 0.79
N MET A 52 -5.87 15.24 1.30
CA MET A 52 -4.71 14.67 2.00
C MET A 52 -3.64 14.15 1.04
N GLY A 53 -4.01 13.82 -0.21
CA GLY A 53 -3.14 13.15 -1.16
C GLY A 53 -2.95 11.67 -0.84
N GLU A 54 -1.91 11.08 -1.43
CA GLU A 54 -1.63 9.66 -1.33
C GLU A 54 -0.13 9.33 -1.35
N VAL A 55 0.20 8.14 -0.86
CA VAL A 55 1.52 7.52 -1.07
C VAL A 55 1.31 6.21 -1.78
N THR A 56 2.04 5.98 -2.87
CA THR A 56 1.87 4.82 -3.74
C THR A 56 3.15 4.01 -3.79
N LEU A 57 3.03 2.68 -3.76
CA LEU A 57 4.07 1.73 -4.16
C LEU A 57 3.61 1.09 -5.46
N HIS A 58 4.45 1.15 -6.48
CA HIS A 58 4.17 0.55 -7.78
C HIS A 58 5.33 -0.37 -8.17
N SER A 59 5.04 -1.65 -8.38
CA SER A 59 5.97 -2.65 -8.91
C SER A 59 5.49 -3.17 -10.27
N GLU A 60 6.18 -4.18 -10.81
CA GLU A 60 5.74 -4.83 -12.05
C GLU A 60 4.41 -5.60 -11.89
N GLN A 61 3.98 -5.92 -10.66
CA GLN A 61 2.82 -6.80 -10.41
C GLN A 61 1.86 -6.30 -9.32
N LEU A 62 2.26 -5.31 -8.53
CA LEU A 62 1.45 -4.76 -7.45
C LEU A 62 1.41 -3.25 -7.51
N TYR A 63 0.20 -2.74 -7.29
CA TYR A 63 -0.05 -1.33 -7.06
C TYR A 63 -0.71 -1.18 -5.69
N LEU A 64 -0.04 -0.47 -4.78
CA LEU A 64 -0.51 -0.18 -3.41
C LEU A 64 -0.62 1.33 -3.23
N MET A 65 -1.66 1.80 -2.55
CA MET A 65 -1.86 3.22 -2.26
C MET A 65 -2.36 3.41 -0.83
N VAL A 66 -1.63 4.20 -0.03
CA VAL A 66 -2.08 4.70 1.26
C VAL A 66 -2.76 6.04 1.04
N HIS A 67 -4.05 6.12 1.35
CA HIS A 67 -4.85 7.34 1.18
C HIS A 67 -5.97 7.45 2.21
N VAL A 68 -6.65 8.60 2.24
CA VAL A 68 -7.89 8.77 2.99
C VAL A 68 -9.07 8.42 2.10
N MET A 69 -9.89 7.45 2.52
CA MET A 69 -11.15 7.10 1.89
C MET A 69 -12.27 7.22 2.92
N THR A 70 -13.32 7.97 2.59
CA THR A 70 -14.47 8.22 3.48
C THR A 70 -14.08 8.67 4.90
N GLY A 71 -13.02 9.49 5.03
CA GLY A 71 -12.53 10.02 6.30
C GLY A 71 -11.54 9.12 7.05
N GLU A 72 -11.30 7.90 6.57
CA GLU A 72 -10.40 6.93 7.20
C GLU A 72 -9.17 6.65 6.35
N LEU A 73 -8.02 6.44 6.98
CA LEU A 73 -6.85 5.97 6.26
C LEU A 73 -7.02 4.49 5.88
N ARG A 74 -6.70 4.18 4.62
CA ARG A 74 -6.76 2.83 4.07
C ARG A 74 -5.59 2.56 3.14
N VAL A 75 -5.26 1.29 2.97
CA VAL A 75 -4.40 0.80 1.88
C VAL A 75 -5.32 0.24 0.81
N MET A 76 -5.34 0.90 -0.35
CA MET A 76 -5.84 0.28 -1.58
C MET A 76 -4.74 -0.62 -2.15
N TYR A 77 -5.10 -1.79 -2.64
CA TYR A 77 -4.17 -2.72 -3.27
C TYR A 77 -4.82 -3.47 -4.43
N ARG A 78 -4.03 -3.74 -5.46
CA ARG A 78 -4.43 -4.49 -6.66
C ARG A 78 -3.22 -5.06 -7.39
N THR A 79 -3.48 -5.96 -8.33
CA THR A 79 -2.48 -6.37 -9.34
C THR A 79 -2.33 -5.28 -10.41
N CYS A 80 -1.17 -5.23 -11.06
CA CYS A 80 -0.93 -4.45 -12.27
C CYS A 80 -0.05 -5.25 -13.23
N ASN A 81 0.00 -4.87 -14.50
CA ASN A 81 0.87 -5.46 -15.51
C ASN A 81 1.96 -4.47 -15.94
N GLY A 82 2.99 -4.39 -15.11
CA GLY A 82 4.18 -3.61 -15.35
C GLY A 82 4.16 -2.20 -14.75
N ARG A 83 5.34 -1.58 -14.61
CA ARG A 83 5.51 -0.26 -13.97
C ARG A 83 4.80 0.93 -14.65
N LYS A 84 4.19 0.74 -15.81
CA LYS A 84 3.40 1.76 -16.53
C LYS A 84 1.89 1.54 -16.42
N ASP A 85 1.45 0.44 -15.82
CA ASP A 85 0.04 0.14 -15.65
C ASP A 85 -0.51 0.81 -14.36
N TYR A 86 -1.18 1.93 -14.55
CA TYR A 86 -1.82 2.69 -13.48
C TYR A 86 -3.30 2.36 -13.29
N CYS A 87 -3.85 1.42 -14.07
CA CYS A 87 -5.24 1.00 -13.97
C CYS A 87 -5.34 -0.31 -13.19
N GLY A 88 -4.47 -1.28 -13.50
CA GLY A 88 -4.41 -2.57 -12.81
C GLY A 88 -5.72 -3.36 -12.85
N GLY A 89 -5.80 -4.36 -11.97
CA GLY A 89 -7.00 -5.16 -11.73
C GLY A 89 -7.99 -4.51 -10.75
N MET A 90 -8.83 -5.36 -10.16
CA MET A 90 -9.84 -4.96 -9.17
C MET A 90 -9.18 -4.26 -7.95
N ASN A 91 -9.74 -3.12 -7.54
CA ASN A 91 -9.31 -2.44 -6.31
C ASN A 91 -9.81 -3.21 -5.08
N HIS A 92 -8.89 -3.49 -4.17
CA HIS A 92 -9.20 -3.98 -2.82
C HIS A 92 -8.73 -2.97 -1.78
N TYR A 93 -9.32 -3.01 -0.59
CA TYR A 93 -9.03 -2.05 0.48
C TYR A 93 -8.88 -2.77 1.82
N VAL A 94 -7.97 -2.27 2.64
CA VAL A 94 -7.80 -2.67 4.05
C VAL A 94 -7.56 -1.43 4.91
N GLY A 95 -8.19 -1.37 6.08
CA GLY A 95 -8.00 -0.26 7.03
C GLY A 95 -6.67 -0.37 7.77
N LEU A 96 -6.01 0.75 8.09
CA LEU A 96 -4.77 0.70 8.89
C LEU A 96 -4.96 0.12 10.30
N PRO A 97 -6.06 0.39 11.02
CA PRO A 97 -6.30 -0.26 12.32
C PRO A 97 -6.32 -1.78 12.23
N GLU A 98 -6.84 -2.34 11.13
CA GLU A 98 -6.85 -3.79 10.90
C GLU A 98 -5.41 -4.31 10.72
N LEU A 99 -4.57 -3.61 9.95
CA LEU A 99 -3.18 -4.01 9.75
C LEU A 99 -2.31 -3.95 11.02
N ALA A 100 -2.76 -3.26 12.08
CA ALA A 100 -2.07 -3.26 13.36
C ALA A 100 -2.19 -4.59 14.12
N SER A 101 -3.19 -5.42 13.78
CA SER A 101 -3.30 -6.77 14.32
C SER A 101 -2.25 -7.69 13.68
N PRO A 102 -1.46 -8.44 14.48
CA PRO A 102 -0.44 -9.35 13.94
C PRO A 102 -1.02 -10.33 12.92
N THR A 103 -2.11 -11.01 13.28
CA THR A 103 -2.75 -12.02 12.44
C THR A 103 -3.34 -11.41 11.16
N ALA A 104 -3.97 -10.24 11.24
CA ALA A 104 -4.51 -9.58 10.05
C ALA A 104 -3.38 -9.10 9.11
N SER A 105 -2.28 -8.58 9.67
CA SER A 105 -1.10 -8.18 8.88
C SER A 105 -0.49 -9.36 8.12
N GLU A 106 -0.44 -10.54 8.75
CA GLU A 106 0.10 -11.75 8.13
C GLU A 106 -0.81 -12.26 7.01
N ARG A 107 -2.12 -12.28 7.23
CA ARG A 107 -3.10 -12.62 6.18
C ARG A 107 -3.02 -11.65 5.02
N PHE A 108 -2.87 -10.36 5.29
CA PHE A 108 -2.72 -9.34 4.25
C PHE A 108 -1.47 -9.59 3.39
N ILE A 109 -0.31 -9.82 4.02
CA ILE A 109 0.92 -10.14 3.28
C ILE A 109 0.81 -11.45 2.49
N ALA A 110 0.20 -12.49 3.07
CA ALA A 110 -0.06 -13.74 2.36
C ALA A 110 -0.96 -13.52 1.13
N LYS A 111 -1.98 -12.67 1.25
CA LYS A 111 -2.86 -12.30 0.14
C LYS A 111 -2.11 -11.58 -0.97
N LEU A 112 -1.26 -10.60 -0.64
CA LEU A 112 -0.44 -9.91 -1.63
C LEU A 112 0.50 -10.87 -2.38
N LYS A 113 1.13 -11.83 -1.69
CA LYS A 113 1.96 -12.87 -2.32
C LYS A 113 1.16 -13.78 -3.25
N GLN A 114 -0.07 -14.10 -2.88
CA GLN A 114 -0.97 -14.86 -3.75
C GLN A 114 -1.30 -14.07 -5.02
N MET A 115 -1.60 -12.77 -4.89
CA MET A 115 -1.92 -11.91 -6.03
C MET A 115 -0.75 -11.77 -7.01
N THR A 116 0.49 -11.63 -6.52
CA THR A 116 1.68 -11.59 -7.38
C THR A 116 1.92 -12.92 -8.10
N SER A 117 1.76 -14.05 -7.41
CA SER A 117 1.99 -15.37 -8.04
C SER A 117 0.92 -15.74 -9.08
N LEU A 118 -0.30 -15.21 -8.93
CA LEU A 118 -1.37 -15.33 -9.93
C LEU A 118 -1.13 -14.42 -11.13
N GLY A 119 -0.66 -13.19 -10.93
CA GLY A 119 -0.32 -12.26 -12.03
C GLY A 119 0.78 -12.80 -12.96
N ILE A 120 1.71 -13.62 -12.45
CA ILE A 120 2.71 -14.31 -13.29
C ILE A 120 2.06 -15.32 -14.24
N ARG A 121 0.96 -15.96 -13.84
CA ARG A 121 0.30 -17.01 -14.64
C ARG A 121 -0.63 -16.47 -15.72
N GLU A 122 -1.15 -15.25 -15.54
CA GLU A 122 -2.01 -14.60 -16.54
C GLU A 122 -1.20 -13.86 -17.64
N ALA A 123 0.10 -13.63 -17.41
CA ALA A 123 1.01 -12.97 -18.36
C ALA A 123 1.90 -13.94 -19.16
N ALA A 124 1.74 -15.26 -18.98
CA ALA A 124 2.46 -16.32 -19.69
C ALA A 124 1.54 -17.04 -20.69
#